data_AF-A0A937GFE6-F1
#
_entry.id   AF-A0A937GFE6-F1
#
_cell.length_a   1.000
_cell.length_b   1.000
_cell.length_c   1.000
_cell.angle_alpha   90.00
_cell.angle_beta   90.00
_cell.angle_gamma   90.00
#
_symmetry.space_group_name_H-M   'P 1'
#
loop_
_entity.id
_entity.type
_entity.pdbx_description
1 polymer ?
#
loop_
_entity_poly.entity_id
_entity_poly.type
_entity_poly.pdbx_seq_one_letter_code
_entity_poly.pdbx_strand_id
1 'polypeptide(L)'
;DAGVDPEAMVEPASEVLGTFSDVFSERWHVHMLHRVGLDDSADARTLVADLVAMAQAHQLDLTMAVRALVDVADGDTRAWEYATAGADDAEQWVHRWRLLARVDAATMRGRTPVYIPRNHEVERVLAAATDGDSAPFMQVLDALTSPFAVATGAEALATPGPDAPGYRTFCGT
;
A
#
# COMPACT_ATOMS: atom_id res chain seq x y z
N ASP A 1 -8.90 46.86 -10.64
CA ASP A 1 -8.33 45.83 -9.77
C ASP A 1 -9.33 45.53 -8.67
N ALA A 2 -10.23 44.58 -8.91
CA ALA A 2 -11.23 44.19 -7.92
C ALA A 2 -10.57 43.15 -7.02
N GLY A 3 -10.15 43.59 -5.82
CA GLY A 3 -9.61 42.73 -4.79
C GLY A 3 -10.65 41.67 -4.44
N VAL A 4 -10.25 40.41 -4.58
CA VAL A 4 -11.03 39.27 -4.09
C VAL A 4 -11.12 39.40 -2.57
N ASP A 5 -12.33 39.49 -2.04
CA ASP A 5 -12.59 39.48 -0.60
C ASP A 5 -12.25 38.08 -0.06
N PRO A 6 -11.25 37.94 0.84
CA PRO A 6 -10.86 36.66 1.41
C PRO A 6 -12.02 35.96 2.12
N GLU A 7 -12.94 36.71 2.72
CA GLU A 7 -14.09 36.18 3.46
C GLU A 7 -15.15 35.62 2.49
N ALA A 8 -15.27 36.21 1.29
CA ALA A 8 -16.10 35.70 0.20
C ALA A 8 -15.52 34.46 -0.51
N MET A 9 -14.26 34.11 -0.24
CA MET A 9 -13.62 32.88 -0.75
C MET A 9 -13.68 31.70 0.21
N VAL A 10 -14.07 31.91 1.48
CA VAL A 10 -14.12 30.84 2.49
C VAL A 10 -15.21 29.82 2.18
N GLU A 11 -16.40 30.28 1.78
CA GLU A 11 -17.54 29.40 1.47
C GLU A 11 -17.26 28.50 0.24
N PRO A 12 -16.84 29.03 -0.93
CA PRO A 12 -16.48 28.19 -2.08
C PRO A 12 -15.32 27.23 -1.79
N ALA A 13 -14.32 27.66 -1.02
CA ALA A 13 -13.20 26.81 -0.61
C ALA A 13 -13.66 25.70 0.36
N SER A 14 -14.58 25.99 1.27
CA SER A 14 -15.15 25.01 2.22
C SER A 14 -16.05 24.00 1.52
N GLU A 15 -16.80 24.42 0.51
CA GLU A 15 -17.62 23.52 -0.32
C GLU A 15 -16.75 22.51 -1.09
N VAL A 16 -15.65 22.98 -1.69
CA VAL A 16 -14.67 22.10 -2.36
C VAL A 16 -14.00 21.15 -1.36
N LEU A 17 -13.58 21.64 -0.18
CA LEU A 17 -13.02 20.79 0.88
C LEU A 17 -14.04 19.78 1.42
N GLY A 18 -15.33 20.13 1.45
CA GLY A 18 -16.40 19.22 1.82
C GLY A 18 -16.50 18.00 0.91
N THR A 19 -16.16 18.15 -0.38
CA THR A 19 -16.16 17.03 -1.35
C THR A 19 -14.92 16.13 -1.26
N PHE A 20 -13.84 16.58 -0.61
CA PHE A 20 -12.58 15.84 -0.57
C PHE A 20 -12.73 14.45 0.05
N SER A 21 -13.47 14.35 1.18
CA SER A 21 -13.67 13.08 1.89
C SER A 21 -14.30 12.01 1.00
N ASP A 22 -15.35 12.38 0.27
CA ASP A 22 -16.08 11.44 -0.58
C ASP A 22 -15.25 11.04 -1.80
N VAL A 23 -14.61 12.02 -2.46
CA VAL A 23 -13.73 11.77 -3.62
C VAL A 23 -12.53 10.91 -3.22
N PHE A 24 -11.90 11.21 -2.08
CA PHE A 24 -10.76 10.44 -1.58
C PHE A 24 -11.19 9.01 -1.25
N SER A 25 -12.27 8.83 -0.49
CA SER A 25 -12.75 7.51 -0.07
C SER A 25 -13.08 6.66 -1.30
N GLU A 26 -13.76 7.23 -2.29
CA GLU A 26 -14.11 6.52 -3.51
C GLU A 26 -12.85 6.12 -4.31
N ARG A 27 -11.91 7.04 -4.52
CA ARG A 27 -10.67 6.71 -5.23
C ARG A 27 -9.80 5.72 -4.48
N TRP A 28 -9.78 5.79 -3.15
CA TRP A 28 -9.06 4.85 -2.31
C TRP A 28 -9.66 3.45 -2.44
N HIS A 29 -11.00 3.32 -2.39
CA HIS A 29 -11.67 2.03 -2.58
C HIS A 29 -11.38 1.43 -3.95
N VAL A 30 -11.52 2.21 -5.03
CA VAL A 30 -11.22 1.76 -6.40
C VAL A 30 -9.75 1.33 -6.51
N HIS A 31 -8.82 2.09 -5.91
CA HIS A 31 -7.41 1.75 -5.90
C HIS A 31 -7.13 0.43 -5.16
N MET A 32 -7.74 0.22 -3.99
CA MET A 32 -7.56 -1.00 -3.21
C MET A 32 -8.14 -2.22 -3.95
N LEU A 33 -9.35 -2.13 -4.50
CA LEU A 33 -9.96 -3.17 -5.33
C LEU A 33 -9.03 -3.59 -6.47
N HIS A 34 -8.45 -2.60 -7.16
CA HIS A 34 -7.50 -2.82 -8.24
C HIS A 34 -6.24 -3.57 -7.78
N ARG A 35 -5.68 -3.22 -6.61
CA ARG A 35 -4.50 -3.91 -6.03
C ARG A 35 -4.79 -5.36 -5.66
N VAL A 36 -5.99 -5.65 -5.16
CA VAL A 36 -6.39 -7.02 -4.78
C VAL A 36 -7.04 -7.80 -5.93
N GLY A 37 -7.11 -7.25 -7.15
CA GLY A 37 -7.62 -7.98 -8.32
C GLY A 37 -9.14 -8.23 -8.31
N LEU A 38 -9.91 -7.33 -7.69
CA LEU A 38 -11.37 -7.41 -7.61
C LEU A 38 -12.03 -6.36 -8.50
N ASP A 39 -13.15 -6.75 -9.11
CA ASP A 39 -14.09 -5.80 -9.74
C ASP A 39 -14.95 -5.13 -8.66
N ASP A 40 -15.42 -3.91 -8.95
CA ASP A 40 -16.21 -3.14 -8.00
C ASP A 40 -17.61 -3.75 -7.80
N SER A 41 -17.90 -4.10 -6.55
CA SER A 41 -19.19 -4.59 -6.08
C SER A 41 -19.30 -4.36 -4.56
N ALA A 42 -20.51 -4.43 -4.02
CA ALA A 42 -20.72 -4.30 -2.57
C ALA A 42 -19.90 -5.34 -1.78
N ASP A 43 -19.93 -6.60 -2.22
CA ASP A 43 -19.19 -7.69 -1.57
C ASP A 43 -17.66 -7.47 -1.65
N ALA A 44 -17.16 -7.00 -2.79
CA ALA A 44 -15.73 -6.72 -2.97
C ALA A 44 -15.27 -5.54 -2.09
N ARG A 45 -16.10 -4.49 -1.96
CA ARG A 45 -15.81 -3.36 -1.06
C ARG A 45 -15.77 -3.80 0.40
N THR A 46 -16.72 -4.63 0.83
CA THR A 46 -16.69 -5.24 2.17
C THR A 46 -15.43 -6.08 2.37
N LEU A 47 -15.05 -6.89 1.38
CA LEU A 47 -13.85 -7.72 1.48
C LEU A 47 -12.56 -6.90 1.61
N VAL A 48 -12.46 -5.76 0.91
CA VAL A 48 -11.36 -4.81 1.09
C VAL A 48 -11.35 -4.19 2.49
N ALA A 49 -12.51 -3.81 3.03
CA ALA A 49 -12.61 -3.30 4.39
C ALA A 49 -12.15 -4.34 5.42
N ASP A 50 -12.57 -5.60 5.26
CA ASP A 50 -12.16 -6.72 6.10
C ASP A 50 -10.64 -6.96 6.05
N LEU A 51 -10.01 -6.81 4.88
CA LEU A 51 -8.56 -6.94 4.75
C LEU A 51 -7.82 -5.88 5.58
N VAL A 52 -8.30 -4.64 5.54
CA VAL A 52 -7.70 -3.54 6.29
C VAL A 52 -7.93 -3.73 7.79
N ALA A 53 -9.12 -4.19 8.19
CA ALA A 53 -9.41 -4.51 9.59
C ALA A 53 -8.53 -5.66 10.11
N MET A 54 -8.36 -6.73 9.34
CA MET A 54 -7.44 -7.84 9.65
C MET A 54 -6.00 -7.32 9.80
N ALA A 55 -5.54 -6.50 8.85
CA ALA A 55 -4.20 -5.93 8.92
C ALA A 55 -3.97 -5.06 10.17
N GLN A 56 -4.99 -4.32 10.60
CA GLN A 56 -4.93 -3.54 11.84
C GLN A 56 -4.93 -4.43 13.09
N ALA A 57 -5.83 -5.41 13.15
CA ALA A 57 -5.99 -6.30 14.31
C ALA A 57 -4.75 -7.16 14.56
N HIS A 58 -4.13 -7.66 13.48
CA HIS A 58 -2.97 -8.56 13.53
C HIS A 58 -1.63 -7.86 13.23
N GLN A 59 -1.63 -6.52 13.10
CA GLN A 59 -0.44 -5.73 12.78
C GLN A 59 0.29 -6.21 11.51
N LEU A 60 -0.47 -6.59 10.48
CA LEU A 60 0.07 -7.12 9.25
C LEU A 60 0.68 -6.01 8.39
N ASP A 61 1.74 -6.37 7.67
CA ASP A 61 2.23 -5.53 6.59
C ASP A 61 1.27 -5.60 5.40
N LEU A 62 0.41 -4.58 5.25
CA LEU A 62 -0.62 -4.56 4.21
C LEU A 62 -0.05 -4.69 2.80
N THR A 63 1.14 -4.12 2.52
CA THR A 63 1.75 -4.23 1.19
C THR A 63 2.19 -5.66 0.91
N MET A 64 2.83 -6.31 1.87
CA MET A 64 3.21 -7.72 1.77
C MET A 64 1.99 -8.64 1.65
N ALA A 65 0.95 -8.44 2.47
CA ALA A 65 -0.28 -9.23 2.42
C ALA A 65 -0.96 -9.12 1.05
N VAL A 66 -1.10 -7.90 0.51
CA VAL A 66 -1.66 -7.68 -0.83
C VAL A 66 -0.75 -8.27 -1.92
N ARG A 67 0.59 -8.19 -1.77
CA ARG A 67 1.54 -8.77 -2.73
C ARG A 67 1.49 -10.29 -2.76
N ALA A 68 1.26 -10.93 -1.63
CA ALA A 68 1.11 -12.38 -1.54
C ALA A 68 -0.10 -12.90 -2.33
N LEU A 69 -1.14 -12.08 -2.55
CA LEU A 69 -2.31 -12.48 -3.35
C LEU A 69 -1.98 -12.79 -4.80
N VAL A 70 -0.90 -12.22 -5.33
CA VAL A 70 -0.39 -12.59 -6.66
C VAL A 70 0.00 -14.06 -6.70
N ASP A 71 0.68 -14.56 -5.66
CA ASP A 71 1.10 -15.95 -5.58
C ASP A 71 -0.11 -16.86 -5.31
N VAL A 72 -1.07 -16.37 -4.51
CA VAL A 72 -2.36 -17.07 -4.30
C VAL A 72 -3.13 -17.21 -5.61
N ALA A 73 -3.09 -16.20 -6.49
CA ALA A 73 -3.71 -16.24 -7.82
C ALA A 73 -3.07 -17.31 -8.73
N ASP A 74 -1.77 -17.60 -8.53
CA ASP A 74 -1.05 -18.71 -9.18
C ASP A 74 -1.22 -20.05 -8.45
N GLY A 75 -1.97 -20.08 -7.35
CA GLY A 75 -2.28 -21.29 -6.57
C GLY A 75 -1.31 -21.60 -5.42
N ASP A 76 -0.36 -20.71 -5.12
CA ASP A 76 0.58 -20.86 -4.00
C ASP A 76 0.17 -19.99 -2.81
N THR A 77 -0.13 -20.62 -1.67
CA THR A 77 -0.58 -19.92 -0.45
C THR A 77 0.54 -19.61 0.53
N ARG A 78 1.77 -20.08 0.29
CA ARG A 78 2.86 -19.95 1.28
C ARG A 78 3.20 -18.51 1.63
N ALA A 79 3.22 -17.63 0.62
CA ALA A 79 3.46 -16.21 0.82
C ALA A 79 2.34 -15.55 1.64
N TRP A 80 1.09 -15.98 1.45
CA TRP A 80 -0.06 -15.49 2.20
C TRP A 80 0.00 -15.93 3.66
N GLU A 81 0.25 -17.21 3.90
CA GLU A 81 0.43 -17.78 5.25
C GLU A 81 1.56 -17.08 6.02
N TYR A 82 2.67 -16.79 5.33
CA TYR A 82 3.77 -16.02 5.92
C TYR A 82 3.36 -14.57 6.21
N ALA A 83 2.74 -13.87 5.25
CA ALA A 83 2.39 -12.46 5.38
C ALA A 83 1.29 -12.20 6.42
N THR A 84 0.41 -13.17 6.67
CA THR A 84 -0.65 -13.07 7.69
C THR A 84 -0.27 -13.66 9.03
N ALA A 85 0.88 -14.34 9.12
CA ALA A 85 1.41 -14.96 10.34
C ALA A 85 0.38 -15.84 11.08
N GLY A 86 -0.56 -16.45 10.35
CA GLY A 86 -1.62 -17.28 10.93
C GLY A 86 -2.76 -16.52 11.60
N ALA A 87 -3.04 -15.27 11.19
CA ALA A 87 -4.28 -14.57 11.54
C ALA A 87 -5.49 -15.49 11.31
N ASP A 88 -6.38 -15.56 12.30
CA ASP A 88 -7.44 -16.57 12.41
C ASP A 88 -8.55 -16.40 11.36
N ASP A 89 -8.72 -15.19 10.83
CA ASP A 89 -9.66 -14.83 9.77
C ASP A 89 -9.03 -14.87 8.35
N ALA A 90 -7.71 -15.06 8.21
CA ALA A 90 -7.01 -14.99 6.93
C ALA A 90 -7.42 -16.08 5.93
N GLU A 91 -7.68 -17.31 6.41
CA GLU A 91 -8.13 -18.41 5.56
C GLU A 91 -9.54 -18.15 5.01
N GLN A 92 -10.44 -17.67 5.87
CA GLN A 92 -11.79 -17.32 5.47
C GLN A 92 -11.78 -16.14 4.48
N TRP A 93 -10.91 -15.15 4.71
CA TRP A 93 -10.75 -14.02 3.83
C TRP A 93 -10.29 -14.45 2.43
N VAL A 94 -9.23 -15.26 2.33
CA VAL A 94 -8.70 -15.70 1.03
C VAL A 94 -9.68 -16.60 0.28
N HIS A 95 -10.48 -17.40 0.99
CA HIS A 95 -11.55 -18.18 0.38
C HIS A 95 -12.60 -17.27 -0.28
N ARG A 96 -13.09 -16.24 0.44
CA ARG A 96 -14.05 -15.27 -0.12
C ARG A 96 -13.44 -14.51 -1.31
N TRP A 97 -12.18 -14.12 -1.20
CA TRP A 97 -11.45 -13.46 -2.28
C TRP A 97 -11.43 -14.30 -3.57
N ARG A 98 -11.13 -15.59 -3.50
CA ARG A 98 -11.12 -16.50 -4.67
C ARG A 98 -12.46 -16.59 -5.39
N LEU A 99 -13.58 -16.43 -4.68
CA LEU A 99 -14.91 -16.47 -5.29
C LEU A 99 -15.18 -15.23 -6.17
N LEU A 100 -14.60 -14.09 -5.79
CA LEU A 100 -14.81 -12.79 -6.43
C LEU A 100 -13.69 -12.41 -7.41
N ALA A 101 -12.46 -12.87 -7.19
CA ALA A 101 -11.32 -12.54 -8.03
C ALA A 101 -11.51 -13.04 -9.47
N ARG A 102 -11.26 -12.14 -10.41
CA ARG A 102 -11.32 -12.39 -11.87
C ARG A 102 -10.04 -12.01 -12.61
N VAL A 103 -9.14 -11.33 -11.92
CA VAL A 103 -7.88 -10.83 -12.48
C VAL A 103 -6.79 -11.89 -12.29
N ASP A 104 -6.03 -12.16 -13.35
CA ASP A 104 -4.92 -13.13 -13.30
C ASP A 104 -3.69 -12.57 -12.55
N ALA A 105 -2.80 -13.48 -12.13
CA ALA A 105 -1.59 -13.14 -11.40
C ALA A 105 -0.68 -12.18 -12.19
N ALA A 106 -0.59 -12.34 -13.51
CA ALA A 106 0.24 -11.50 -14.37
C ALA A 106 -0.21 -10.03 -14.34
N THR A 107 -1.52 -9.80 -14.41
CA THR A 107 -2.11 -8.48 -14.29
C THR A 107 -1.92 -7.94 -12.88
N MET A 108 -2.15 -8.75 -11.83
CA MET A 108 -1.95 -8.32 -10.44
C MET A 108 -0.50 -7.88 -10.15
N ARG A 109 0.52 -8.54 -10.74
CA ARG A 109 1.93 -8.13 -10.61
C ARG A 109 2.16 -6.68 -11.04
N GLY A 110 1.48 -6.21 -12.08
CA GLY A 110 1.58 -4.82 -12.55
C GLY A 110 0.81 -3.80 -11.70
N ARG A 111 0.01 -4.26 -10.73
CA ARG A 111 -0.84 -3.41 -9.88
C ARG A 111 -0.36 -3.37 -8.43
N THR A 112 0.44 -4.34 -8.03
CA THR A 112 0.90 -4.51 -6.66
C THR A 112 2.41 -4.44 -6.58
N PRO A 113 2.98 -3.36 -6.01
CA PRO A 113 4.41 -3.19 -5.96
C PRO A 113 5.07 -4.25 -5.09
N VAL A 114 6.28 -4.65 -5.49
CA VAL A 114 7.25 -5.40 -4.68
C VAL A 114 7.93 -4.47 -3.68
N TYR A 115 8.27 -3.25 -4.11
CA TYR A 115 9.03 -2.29 -3.31
C TYR A 115 8.21 -1.04 -3.00
N ILE A 116 8.26 -0.61 -1.75
CA ILE A 116 7.75 0.68 -1.30
C ILE A 116 8.85 1.41 -0.53
N PRO A 117 8.82 2.75 -0.41
CA PRO A 117 9.82 3.51 0.34
C PRO A 117 9.65 3.25 1.84
N ARG A 118 10.18 2.12 2.32
CA ARG A 118 10.17 1.76 3.74
C ARG A 118 11.00 2.77 4.50
N ASN A 119 10.37 3.47 5.43
CA ASN A 119 10.99 4.57 6.16
C ASN A 119 12.39 4.27 6.72
N HIS A 120 12.56 3.14 7.41
CA HIS A 120 13.85 2.73 7.98
C HIS A 120 14.94 2.53 6.90
N GLU A 121 14.59 2.01 5.72
CA GLU A 121 15.53 1.86 4.61
C GLU A 121 15.85 3.21 3.98
N VAL A 122 14.86 4.08 3.81
CA VAL A 122 15.06 5.45 3.31
C VAL A 122 16.01 6.21 4.24
N GLU A 123 15.82 6.14 5.55
CA GLU A 123 16.72 6.77 6.53
C GLU A 123 18.13 6.19 6.47
N ARG A 124 18.25 4.86 6.42
CA ARG A 124 19.55 4.18 6.33
C ARG A 124 20.36 4.65 5.12
N VAL A 125 19.73 4.74 3.95
CA VAL A 125 20.45 5.17 2.73
C VAL A 125 20.73 6.67 2.69
N LEU A 126 19.87 7.51 3.29
CA LEU A 126 20.12 8.94 3.42
C LEU A 126 21.26 9.24 4.41
N ALA A 127 21.38 8.46 5.48
CA ALA A 127 22.49 8.56 6.41
C ALA A 127 23.82 8.26 5.72
N ALA A 128 23.90 7.15 4.97
CA ALA A 128 25.09 6.80 4.19
C ALA A 128 25.47 7.89 3.17
N ALA A 129 24.46 8.46 2.47
CA ALA A 129 24.68 9.55 1.53
C ALA A 129 25.22 10.83 2.20
N THR A 130 24.76 11.12 3.43
CA THR A 130 25.24 12.25 4.23
C THR A 130 26.71 12.06 4.62
N ASP A 131 27.13 10.81 4.88
CA ASP A 131 28.51 10.44 5.17
C ASP A 131 29.40 10.31 3.92
N GLY A 132 28.84 10.61 2.73
CA GLY A 132 29.56 10.68 1.47
C GLY A 132 29.42 9.45 0.56
N ASP A 133 28.66 8.42 0.95
CA ASP A 133 28.37 7.24 0.12
C ASP A 133 26.93 7.27 -0.44
N SER A 134 26.79 7.74 -1.68
CA SER A 134 25.50 7.80 -2.36
C SER A 134 25.09 6.52 -3.08
N ALA A 135 25.96 5.50 -3.15
CA ALA A 135 25.66 4.27 -3.89
C ALA A 135 24.41 3.52 -3.36
N PRO A 136 24.19 3.38 -2.04
CA PRO A 136 22.99 2.75 -1.50
C PRO A 136 21.70 3.52 -1.84
N PHE A 137 21.76 4.85 -1.85
CA PHE A 137 20.63 5.69 -2.24
C PHE A 137 20.26 5.48 -3.71
N MET A 138 21.26 5.47 -4.61
CA MET A 138 21.03 5.25 -6.03
C MET A 138 20.41 3.88 -6.31
N GLN A 139 20.82 2.84 -5.56
CA GLN A 139 20.25 1.50 -5.66
C GLN A 139 18.79 1.45 -5.19
N VAL A 140 18.46 2.07 -4.06
CA VAL A 140 17.09 2.16 -3.57
C VAL A 140 16.21 2.95 -4.55
N LEU A 141 16.72 4.07 -5.08
CA LEU A 141 15.99 4.89 -6.04
C LEU A 141 15.64 4.11 -7.31
N ASP A 142 16.59 3.34 -7.85
CA ASP A 142 16.35 2.48 -9.02
C ASP A 142 15.17 1.52 -8.79
N ALA A 143 15.18 0.80 -7.67
CA ALA A 143 14.09 -0.12 -7.30
C ALA A 143 12.74 0.60 -7.12
N LEU A 144 12.73 1.80 -6.52
CA LEU A 144 11.52 2.59 -6.33
C LEU A 144 10.97 3.20 -7.63
N THR A 145 11.80 3.39 -8.65
CA THR A 145 11.32 3.84 -9.99
C THR A 145 10.71 2.71 -10.81
N SER A 146 11.00 1.46 -10.47
CA SER A 146 10.40 0.25 -11.09
C SER A 146 9.80 -0.69 -10.04
N PRO A 147 8.86 -0.23 -9.19
CA PRO A 147 8.52 -0.89 -7.93
C PRO A 147 7.78 -2.22 -8.10
N PHE A 148 7.32 -2.54 -9.30
CA PHE A 148 6.62 -3.78 -9.64
C PHE A 148 7.56 -4.90 -10.11
N ALA A 149 8.77 -4.56 -10.55
CA ALA A 149 9.78 -5.50 -11.01
C ALA A 149 10.69 -5.89 -9.85
N VAL A 150 11.10 -7.17 -9.79
CA VAL A 150 12.09 -7.62 -8.80
C VAL A 150 13.47 -7.10 -9.21
N ALA A 151 14.16 -6.45 -8.28
CA ALA A 151 15.49 -5.87 -8.44
C ALA A 151 16.46 -6.46 -7.40
N THR A 152 17.67 -6.81 -7.85
CA THR A 152 18.70 -7.37 -6.97
C THR A 152 19.28 -6.29 -6.05
N GLY A 153 19.42 -6.62 -4.77
CA GLY A 153 19.99 -5.74 -3.75
C GLY A 153 19.02 -4.67 -3.21
N ALA A 154 17.74 -4.78 -3.55
CA ALA A 154 16.64 -3.98 -2.99
C ALA A 154 15.71 -4.79 -2.07
N GLU A 155 16.12 -6.00 -1.67
CA GLU A 155 15.30 -6.95 -0.92
C GLU A 155 14.79 -6.36 0.40
N ALA A 156 15.57 -5.48 1.04
CA ALA A 156 15.18 -4.81 2.27
C ALA A 156 13.93 -3.91 2.14
N LEU A 157 13.62 -3.42 0.93
CA LEU A 157 12.39 -2.64 0.67
C LEU A 157 11.13 -3.52 0.57
N ALA A 158 11.30 -4.82 0.30
CA ALA A 158 10.20 -5.77 0.15
C ALA A 158 9.68 -6.29 1.49
N THR A 159 10.51 -6.25 2.54
CA THR A 159 10.15 -6.75 3.88
C THR A 159 9.72 -5.61 4.80
N PRO A 160 8.95 -5.91 5.88
CA PRO A 160 8.62 -4.94 6.89
C PRO A 160 9.89 -4.56 7.66
N GLY A 161 9.88 -3.36 8.23
CA GLY A 161 10.98 -2.94 9.11
C GLY A 161 10.97 -3.69 10.45
N PRO A 162 12.05 -3.56 11.23
CA PRO A 162 12.02 -4.01 12.61
C PRO A 162 10.94 -3.25 13.40
N ASP A 163 10.41 -3.88 14.44
CA ASP A 163 9.56 -3.22 15.42
C ASP A 163 10.35 -2.12 16.13
N ALA A 164 10.29 -0.90 15.59
CA ALA A 164 10.98 0.26 16.13
C ALA A 164 10.00 1.08 16.98
N PRO A 165 10.09 1.05 18.32
CA PRO A 165 9.31 1.94 19.14
C PRO A 165 9.72 3.39 18.85
N GLY A 166 8.76 4.22 18.43
CA GLY A 166 8.96 5.67 18.34
C GLY A 166 9.25 6.23 16.94
N TYR A 167 9.05 5.45 15.86
CA TYR A 167 9.09 6.01 14.52
C TYR A 167 7.94 7.01 14.33
N ARG A 168 8.24 8.31 14.32
CA ARG A 168 7.27 9.39 14.07
C ARG A 168 7.42 9.85 12.63
N THR A 169 6.41 9.57 11.81
CA THR A 169 6.30 10.19 10.49
C THR A 169 5.90 11.64 10.63
N PHE A 170 6.66 12.56 10.04
CA PHE A 170 6.27 13.96 9.83
C PHE A 170 5.50 14.16 8.52
N CYS A 171 4.98 13.08 7.93
CA CYS A 171 4.05 13.14 6.81
C CYS A 171 2.65 13.54 7.33
N GLY A 172 2.55 14.76 7.82
CA GLY A 172 1.33 15.37 8.34
C GLY A 172 1.67 16.69 8.99
N THR A 173 1.07 17.77 8.48
CA THR A 173 0.98 19.08 9.16
C THR A 173 0.48 18.93 10.59
#